data_AF-A0AAV6CYC7-F1
#
_entry.id   AF-A0AAV6CYC7-F1
#
_cell.length_a   1.000
_cell.length_b   1.000
_cell.length_c   1.000
_cell.angle_alpha   90.00
_cell.angle_beta   90.00
_cell.angle_gamma   90.00
#
_symmetry.space_group_name_H-M   'P 1'
#
loop_
_entity.id
_entity.type
_entity.pdbx_description
1 polymer ?
#
loop_
_entity_poly.entity_id
_entity_poly.type
_entity_poly.pdbx_seq_one_letter_code
_entity_poly.pdbx_strand_id
1 'polypeptide(L)'
;CKAIGRPDFVRFARKHDQFVRAANAEEVKAREEIEAVIRTKNRDEWYDLLVKADVCVGKVYEPEEMVQDPQVQARDMIVEMKHPTLGTIKEFGIPIKLSGTPGTVRTPAPYAGEHTEAVLRELGMSTADMKALREKKIVS
;
A
#
# COMPACT_ATOMS: atom_id res chain seq x y z
N CYS A 1 16.04 -4.46 -23.90
CA CYS A 1 16.67 -4.93 -25.17
C CYS A 1 17.74 -6.00 -24.91
N LYS A 2 18.93 -5.65 -24.39
CA LYS A 2 20.02 -6.62 -24.15
C LYS A 2 19.61 -7.79 -23.24
N ALA A 3 18.97 -7.49 -22.11
CA ALA A 3 18.55 -8.47 -21.11
C ALA A 3 17.63 -9.57 -21.67
N ILE A 4 16.79 -9.23 -22.65
CA ILE A 4 15.83 -10.15 -23.27
C ILE A 4 16.32 -10.72 -24.61
N GLY A 5 17.60 -10.53 -24.96
CA GLY A 5 18.15 -11.02 -26.23
C GLY A 5 17.61 -10.32 -27.49
N ARG A 6 16.99 -9.14 -27.35
CA ARG A 6 16.40 -8.35 -28.45
C ARG A 6 17.09 -6.99 -28.60
N PRO A 7 18.36 -6.94 -29.08
CA PRO A 7 19.05 -5.68 -29.30
C PRO A 7 18.39 -4.82 -30.39
N ASP A 8 17.70 -5.43 -31.34
CA ASP A 8 16.95 -4.80 -32.42
C ASP A 8 15.82 -3.87 -31.90
N PHE A 9 15.30 -4.11 -30.70
CA PHE A 9 14.27 -3.26 -30.09
C PHE A 9 14.76 -1.90 -29.58
N VAL A 10 16.08 -1.63 -29.59
CA VAL A 10 16.61 -0.31 -29.22
C VAL A 10 16.00 0.82 -30.07
N ARG A 11 15.62 0.54 -31.32
CA ARG A 11 14.97 1.53 -32.20
C ARG A 11 13.62 2.05 -31.68
N PHE A 12 12.96 1.30 -30.80
CA PHE A 12 11.69 1.69 -30.16
C PHE A 12 11.88 2.40 -28.82
N ALA A 13 13.12 2.61 -28.37
CA ALA A 13 13.38 3.34 -27.14
C ALA A 13 12.91 4.79 -27.26
N ARG A 14 12.16 5.26 -26.26
CA ARG A 14 11.71 6.64 -26.23
C ARG A 14 12.87 7.59 -25.93
N LYS A 15 12.92 8.71 -26.65
CA LYS A 15 13.83 9.82 -26.33
C LYS A 15 13.19 10.73 -25.28
N HIS A 16 14.02 11.44 -24.52
CA HIS A 16 13.60 12.34 -23.45
C HIS A 16 12.60 13.44 -23.88
N ASP A 17 12.65 13.84 -25.15
CA ASP A 17 11.81 14.87 -25.78
C ASP A 17 10.54 14.32 -26.46
N GLN A 18 10.33 13.01 -26.44
CA GLN A 18 9.15 12.39 -27.05
C GLN A 18 7.95 12.44 -26.10
N PHE A 19 6.94 13.22 -26.48
CA PHE A 19 5.64 13.22 -25.84
C PHE A 19 4.89 11.90 -26.05
N VAL A 20 3.98 11.58 -25.11
CA VAL A 20 3.13 10.39 -25.20
C VAL A 20 2.24 10.51 -26.45
N ARG A 21 2.38 9.56 -27.38
CA ARG A 21 1.50 9.40 -28.54
C ARG A 21 0.95 7.99 -28.63
N ALA A 22 -0.08 7.82 -29.45
CA ALA A 22 -0.56 6.49 -29.84
C ALA A 22 0.57 5.70 -30.50
N ALA A 23 0.62 4.40 -30.21
CA ALA A 23 1.59 3.49 -30.82
C ALA A 23 1.31 3.34 -32.31
N ASN A 24 2.36 3.31 -33.13
CA ASN A 24 2.22 2.97 -34.55
C ASN A 24 2.15 1.44 -34.74
N ALA A 25 1.86 0.99 -35.96
CA ALA A 25 1.70 -0.44 -36.24
C ALA A 25 2.95 -1.28 -35.90
N GLU A 26 4.16 -0.73 -36.07
CA GLU A 26 5.41 -1.43 -35.73
C GLU A 26 5.62 -1.55 -34.22
N GLU A 27 5.28 -0.51 -33.46
CA GLU A 27 5.36 -0.51 -31.99
C GLU A 27 4.32 -1.44 -31.37
N VAL A 28 3.14 -1.59 -32.00
CA VAL A 28 2.13 -2.58 -31.61
C VAL A 28 2.69 -3.99 -31.80
N LYS A 29 3.23 -4.32 -32.98
CA LYS A 29 3.88 -5.63 -33.22
C LYS A 29 5.05 -5.88 -32.28
N ALA A 30 5.88 -4.86 -32.03
CA ALA A 30 6.99 -4.97 -31.08
C ALA A 30 6.50 -5.30 -29.67
N ARG A 31 5.37 -4.74 -29.23
CA ARG A 31 4.75 -5.10 -27.93
C ARG A 31 4.30 -6.55 -27.89
N GLU A 32 3.65 -7.05 -28.95
CA GLU A 32 3.22 -8.45 -29.04
C GLU A 32 4.43 -9.41 -28.96
N GLU A 33 5.53 -9.07 -29.63
CA GLU A 33 6.76 -9.85 -29.55
C GLU A 33 7.40 -9.80 -28.16
N ILE A 34 7.42 -8.63 -27.50
CA ILE A 34 7.89 -8.52 -26.10
C ILE A 34 7.00 -9.36 -25.20
N GLU A 35 5.68 -9.32 -25.37
CA GLU A 35 4.75 -10.12 -24.58
C GLU A 35 5.03 -11.62 -24.73
N ALA A 36 5.24 -12.08 -25.97
CA ALA A 36 5.62 -13.46 -26.24
C ALA A 36 6.92 -13.85 -25.53
N VAL A 37 7.92 -12.97 -25.52
CA VAL A 37 9.16 -13.19 -24.75
C VAL A 37 8.88 -13.26 -23.25
N ILE A 38 8.14 -12.31 -22.68
CA ILE A 38 7.81 -12.28 -21.25
C ILE A 38 7.04 -13.55 -20.83
N ARG A 39 6.24 -14.16 -21.70
CA ARG A 39 5.55 -15.43 -21.41
C ARG A 39 6.47 -16.65 -21.26
N THR A 40 7.75 -16.55 -21.60
CA THR A 40 8.70 -17.69 -21.57
C THR A 40 9.29 -18.01 -20.19
N LYS A 41 9.12 -17.13 -19.21
CA LYS A 41 9.61 -17.30 -17.83
C LYS A 41 8.59 -16.83 -16.83
N ASN A 42 8.69 -17.31 -15.59
CA ASN A 42 7.83 -16.82 -14.52
C ASN A 42 8.28 -15.43 -14.02
N ARG A 43 7.43 -14.81 -13.19
CA ARG A 43 7.66 -13.47 -12.62
C ARG A 43 9.02 -13.35 -11.91
N ASP A 44 9.39 -14.32 -11.09
CA ASP A 44 10.57 -14.25 -10.25
C ASP A 44 11.86 -14.41 -11.06
N GLU A 45 11.85 -15.33 -12.04
CA GLU A 45 12.94 -15.46 -13.02
C GLU A 45 13.16 -14.16 -13.80
N TRP A 46 12.08 -13.50 -14.23
CA TRP A 46 12.17 -12.21 -14.90
C TRP A 46 12.70 -11.11 -13.99
N TYR A 47 12.20 -11.04 -12.76
CA TYR A 47 12.66 -10.05 -11.80
C TYR A 47 14.16 -10.17 -11.55
N ASP A 48 14.65 -11.37 -11.26
CA ASP A 48 16.08 -11.63 -10.99
C ASP A 48 16.96 -11.29 -12.18
N LEU A 49 16.48 -11.53 -13.40
CA LEU A 49 17.19 -11.20 -14.64
C LEU A 49 17.21 -9.69 -14.89
N LEU A 50 16.07 -9.02 -14.76
CA LEU A 50 15.90 -7.62 -15.12
C LEU A 50 16.51 -6.67 -14.10
N VAL A 51 16.44 -6.97 -12.80
CA VAL A 51 17.09 -6.17 -11.75
C VAL A 51 18.60 -6.17 -11.93
N LYS A 52 19.22 -7.32 -12.25
CA LYS A 52 20.67 -7.40 -12.55
C LYS A 52 21.07 -6.61 -13.79
N ALA A 53 20.11 -6.33 -14.68
CA ALA A 53 20.30 -5.52 -15.86
C ALA A 53 19.97 -4.02 -15.66
N ASP A 54 19.80 -3.59 -14.41
CA ASP A 54 19.47 -2.21 -14.02
C ASP A 54 18.16 -1.70 -14.69
N VAL A 55 17.20 -2.61 -14.87
CA VAL A 55 15.88 -2.27 -15.39
C VAL A 55 14.96 -1.94 -14.21
N CYS A 56 14.26 -0.81 -14.29
CA CYS A 56 13.20 -0.47 -13.35
C CYS A 56 12.04 -1.47 -13.49
N VAL A 57 11.98 -2.43 -12.56
CA VAL A 57 10.97 -3.49 -12.52
C VAL A 57 10.57 -3.76 -11.07
N GLY A 58 9.30 -4.11 -10.87
CA GLY A 58 8.78 -4.58 -9.59
C GLY A 58 8.00 -5.88 -9.80
N LYS A 59 7.97 -6.72 -8.77
CA LYS A 59 7.07 -7.87 -8.73
C LYS A 59 5.66 -7.36 -8.50
N VAL A 60 4.68 -7.95 -9.20
CA VAL A 60 3.28 -7.86 -8.79
C VAL A 60 3.09 -8.90 -7.69
N TYR A 61 2.79 -8.43 -6.48
CA TYR A 61 2.60 -9.27 -5.31
C TYR A 61 1.15 -9.64 -5.11
N GLU A 62 0.93 -10.85 -4.64
CA GLU A 62 -0.28 -11.21 -3.91
C GLU A 62 -0.26 -10.59 -2.49
N PRO A 63 -1.42 -10.41 -1.83
CA PRO A 63 -1.48 -9.82 -0.50
C PRO A 63 -0.56 -10.49 0.53
N GLU A 64 -0.49 -11.83 0.53
CA GLU A 64 0.34 -12.59 1.46
C GLU A 64 1.83 -12.35 1.24
N GLU A 65 2.26 -12.24 -0.03
CA GLU A 65 3.63 -11.91 -0.39
C GLU A 65 3.98 -10.48 0.03
N MET A 66 3.06 -9.54 -0.18
CA MET A 66 3.25 -8.15 0.22
C MET A 66 3.45 -8.02 1.73
N VAL A 67 2.67 -8.74 2.55
CA VAL A 67 2.82 -8.71 4.02
C VAL A 67 4.17 -9.29 4.47
N GLN A 68 4.74 -10.22 3.70
CA GLN A 68 6.01 -10.86 3.99
C GLN A 68 7.22 -10.13 3.41
N ASP A 69 7.01 -9.11 2.57
CA ASP A 69 8.11 -8.40 1.92
C ASP A 69 9.05 -7.74 2.96
N PRO A 70 10.38 -7.91 2.83
CA PRO A 70 11.34 -7.37 3.78
C PRO A 70 11.25 -5.85 3.95
N GLN A 71 10.93 -5.12 2.88
CA GLN A 71 10.77 -3.66 2.93
C GLN A 71 9.48 -3.28 3.66
N VAL A 72 8.40 -4.04 3.50
CA VAL A 72 7.13 -3.82 4.23
C VAL A 72 7.34 -4.03 5.73
N GLN A 73 8.07 -5.09 6.11
CA GLN A 73 8.40 -5.38 7.51
C GLN A 73 9.37 -4.36 8.10
N ALA A 74 10.48 -4.05 7.41
CA ALA A 74 11.47 -3.08 7.88
C ALA A 74 10.90 -1.66 8.04
N ARG A 75 9.76 -1.37 7.40
CA ARG A 75 9.07 -0.10 7.47
C ARG A 75 7.86 -0.11 8.40
N ASP A 76 7.60 -1.17 9.16
CA ASP A 76 6.42 -1.29 10.03
C ASP A 76 5.13 -0.89 9.28
N MET A 77 4.99 -1.37 8.03
CA MET A 77 3.84 -1.04 7.18
C MET A 77 2.61 -1.88 7.53
N ILE A 78 2.82 -2.99 8.24
CA ILE A 78 1.78 -3.79 8.88
C ILE A 78 2.16 -3.93 10.34
N VAL A 79 1.29 -3.51 11.25
CA VAL A 79 1.51 -3.53 12.69
C VAL A 79 0.49 -4.44 13.36
N GLU A 80 0.89 -5.08 14.45
CA GLU A 80 -0.02 -5.86 15.28
C GLU A 80 -0.60 -5.00 16.38
N MET A 81 -1.90 -5.14 16.64
CA MET A 81 -2.56 -4.47 17.75
C MET A 81 -3.59 -5.35 18.45
N LYS A 82 -3.83 -5.07 19.74
CA LYS A 82 -4.88 -5.75 20.51
C LYS A 82 -6.22 -5.05 20.30
N HIS A 83 -7.16 -5.79 19.74
CA HIS A 83 -8.56 -5.38 19.61
C HIS A 83 -9.40 -5.98 20.75
N PRO A 84 -10.28 -5.21 21.41
CA PRO A 84 -11.08 -5.67 22.56
C PRO A 84 -11.86 -6.97 22.31
N THR A 85 -12.41 -7.15 21.10
CA THR A 85 -13.21 -8.33 20.75
C THR A 85 -12.57 -9.31 19.77
N LEU A 86 -11.56 -8.88 19.00
CA LEU A 86 -10.98 -9.70 17.92
C LEU A 86 -9.63 -10.31 18.29
N GLY A 87 -9.12 -10.01 19.50
CA GLY A 87 -7.78 -10.42 19.90
C GLY A 87 -6.70 -9.62 19.18
N THR A 88 -5.57 -10.24 18.86
CA THR A 88 -4.51 -9.57 18.09
C THR A 88 -4.88 -9.53 16.61
N ILE A 89 -4.94 -8.34 16.04
CA ILE A 89 -5.21 -8.10 14.61
C ILE A 89 -4.01 -7.42 13.96
N LYS A 90 -3.95 -7.50 12.62
CA LYS A 90 -2.98 -6.77 11.79
C LYS A 90 -3.65 -5.56 11.15
N GLU A 91 -3.00 -4.42 11.23
CA GLU A 91 -3.46 -3.14 10.69
C GLU A 91 -2.36 -2.47 9.87
N PHE A 92 -2.75 -1.55 8.99
CA PHE A 92 -1.77 -0.76 8.26
C PHE A 92 -1.04 0.21 9.19
N GLY A 93 0.29 0.22 9.09
CA GLY A 93 1.13 1.19 9.78
C GLY A 93 1.15 2.56 9.11
N ILE A 94 1.91 3.49 9.69
CA ILE A 94 2.01 4.85 9.16
C ILE A 94 3.03 4.89 8.00
N PRO A 95 2.63 5.25 6.76
CA PRO A 95 3.54 5.24 5.60
C PRO A 95 4.65 6.28 5.68
N ILE A 96 4.34 7.44 6.28
CA ILE A 96 5.26 8.56 6.43
C ILE A 96 6.06 8.38 7.73
N LYS A 97 7.38 8.24 7.61
CA LYS A 97 8.28 8.07 8.76
C LYS A 97 9.00 9.39 9.02
N LEU A 98 8.68 10.03 10.15
CA LEU A 98 9.29 11.28 10.59
C LEU A 98 10.25 10.99 11.74
N SER A 99 11.44 11.57 11.71
CA SER A 99 12.46 11.36 12.75
C SER A 99 12.14 12.09 14.06
N GLY A 100 11.60 13.31 13.99
CA GLY A 100 11.27 14.11 15.17
C GLY A 100 9.91 13.78 15.80
N THR A 101 8.95 13.33 14.98
CA THR A 101 7.58 13.01 15.42
C THR A 101 7.06 11.72 14.77
N PRO A 102 7.64 10.55 15.10
CA PRO A 102 7.19 9.28 14.54
C PRO A 102 5.69 9.05 14.78
N GLY A 103 4.94 8.81 13.70
CA GLY A 103 3.53 8.44 13.80
C GLY A 103 3.34 7.04 14.39
N THR A 104 2.25 6.84 15.14
CA THR A 104 1.91 5.55 15.75
C THR A 104 0.42 5.27 15.63
N VAL A 105 0.08 4.00 15.38
CA VAL A 105 -1.30 3.49 15.52
C VAL A 105 -1.46 3.09 16.98
N ARG A 106 -2.26 3.85 17.73
CA ARG A 106 -2.31 3.75 19.21
C ARG A 106 -3.45 2.90 19.74
N THR A 107 -4.61 2.99 19.11
CA THR A 107 -5.86 2.38 19.58
C THR A 107 -6.63 1.85 18.39
N PRO A 108 -7.41 0.77 18.56
CA PRO A 108 -8.29 0.28 17.51
C PRO A 108 -9.38 1.31 17.22
N ALA A 109 -10.14 1.08 16.15
CA ALA A 109 -11.32 1.87 15.86
C ALA A 109 -12.29 1.80 17.06
N PRO A 110 -12.80 2.95 17.55
CA PRO A 110 -13.70 2.94 18.69
C PRO A 110 -15.07 2.38 18.30
N TYR A 111 -15.77 1.81 19.28
CA TYR A 111 -17.19 1.52 19.13
C TYR A 111 -18.01 2.81 19.07
N ALA A 112 -19.20 2.70 18.49
CA ALA A 112 -20.17 3.79 18.51
C ALA A 112 -20.47 4.19 19.97
N GLY A 113 -20.17 5.44 20.32
CA GLY A 113 -20.40 6.00 21.65
C GLY A 113 -19.33 5.67 22.71
N GLU A 114 -18.25 4.95 22.38
CA GLU A 114 -17.23 4.51 23.34
C GLU A 114 -16.65 5.68 24.16
N HIS A 115 -16.42 6.83 23.51
CA HIS A 115 -15.82 8.00 24.15
C HIS A 115 -16.83 9.07 24.57
N THR A 116 -18.14 8.85 24.41
CA THR A 116 -19.18 9.84 24.70
C THR A 116 -19.05 10.39 26.13
N GLU A 117 -19.00 9.51 27.13
CA GLU A 117 -18.95 9.95 28.53
C GLU A 117 -17.63 10.65 28.88
N ALA A 118 -16.50 10.16 28.34
CA ALA A 118 -15.20 10.78 28.56
C ALA A 118 -15.17 12.23 28.03
N VAL A 119 -15.65 12.44 26.80
CA VAL A 119 -15.70 13.77 26.18
C VAL A 119 -16.66 14.70 26.92
N LEU A 120 -17.86 14.25 27.30
CA LEU A 120 -18.81 15.09 28.04
C LEU A 120 -18.27 15.52 29.42
N ARG A 121 -17.51 14.63 30.08
CA ARG A 121 -16.83 14.94 31.33
C ARG A 121 -15.71 15.96 31.15
N GLU A 122 -14.91 15.85 30.09
CA GLU A 122 -13.89 16.85 29.73
C GLU A 122 -14.49 18.23 29.45
N LEU A 123 -15.72 18.27 28.93
CA LEU A 123 -16.49 19.51 28.73
C LEU A 123 -17.13 20.06 30.03
N GLY A 124 -16.91 19.41 31.17
CA GLY A 124 -17.39 19.86 32.49
C GLY A 124 -18.83 19.48 32.81
N MET A 125 -19.45 18.56 32.05
CA MET A 125 -20.82 18.12 32.34
C MET A 125 -20.87 17.21 33.57
N SER A 126 -21.89 17.41 34.40
CA SER A 126 -22.11 16.58 35.58
C SER A 126 -22.69 15.20 35.20
N THR A 127 -22.62 14.25 36.12
CA THR A 127 -23.29 12.94 35.98
C THR A 127 -24.80 13.08 35.82
N ALA A 128 -25.40 14.10 36.42
CA ALA A 128 -26.82 14.40 36.27
C ALA A 128 -27.17 14.87 34.85
N ASP A 129 -26.36 15.76 34.27
CA ASP A 129 -26.57 16.25 32.90
C ASP A 129 -26.44 15.10 31.89
N MET A 130 -25.41 14.25 32.05
CA MET A 130 -25.19 13.08 31.19
C MET A 130 -26.36 12.09 31.26
N LYS A 131 -26.93 11.87 32.46
CA LYS A 131 -28.12 11.04 32.63
C LYS A 131 -29.33 11.63 31.88
N ALA A 132 -29.55 12.94 32.01
CA ALA A 132 -30.65 13.61 31.31
C ALA A 132 -30.52 13.54 29.78
N LEU A 133 -29.29 13.60 29.24
CA LEU A 133 -29.05 13.42 27.80
C LEU A 133 -29.35 11.99 27.34
N ARG A 134 -28.97 10.97 28.13
CA ARG A 134 -29.29 9.56 27.84
C ARG A 134 -30.79 9.30 27.86
N GLU A 135 -31.51 9.84 28.87
CA GLU A 135 -32.97 9.71 28.96
C GLU A 135 -33.70 10.35 27.77
N LYS A 136 -33.18 11.47 27.27
CA LYS A 136 -33.68 12.15 26.06
C LYS A 136 -33.22 11.51 24.76
N LYS A 137 -32.41 10.44 24.80
CA LYS A 137 -31.81 9.76 23.65
C LYS A 137 -30.98 10.69 22.74
N ILE A 138 -30.37 11.71 23.32
CA ILE A 138 -29.47 12.63 22.61
C ILE A 138 -28.09 11.98 22.45
N VAL A 139 -27.69 11.20 23.44
CA VAL A 139 -26.45 10.42 23.44
C VAL A 139 -26.75 8.98 23.82
N SER A 140 -26.02 8.04 23.21
CA SER A 140 -26.04 6.61 23.55
C SER A 140 -25.13 6.29 24.72
#